data_AF-J0U980-F1
#
_entry.id   AF-J0U980-F1
#
_cell.length_a   1.000
_cell.length_b   1.000
_cell.length_c   1.000
_cell.angle_alpha   90.00
_cell.angle_beta   90.00
_cell.angle_gamma   90.00
#
_symmetry.space_group_name_H-M   'P 1'
#
loop_
_entity.id
_entity.type
_entity.pdbx_description
1 polymer ?
#
loop_
_entity_poly.entity_id
_entity_poly.type
_entity_poly.pdbx_seq_one_letter_code
_entity_poly.pdbx_strand_id
1 'polypeptide(L)'
;AGLPIGYLTWWACAFTYESWKFNEVAQGLWAVPVWIPQMSFAIGSILFLVAVVDEWWIVARGGVPTFVRLVEERHAKGDFSSDL
;
A
#
# COMPACT_ATOMS: atom_id res chain seq x y z
N ALA A 1 8.84 -4.27 -10.12
CA ALA A 1 7.89 -3.45 -9.35
C ALA A 1 8.24 -3.32 -7.86
N GLY A 2 8.71 -4.37 -7.17
CA GLY A 2 8.97 -4.31 -5.73
C GLY A 2 10.01 -3.29 -5.26
N LEU A 3 11.10 -3.07 -6.00
CA LEU A 3 12.18 -2.14 -5.62
C LEU A 3 11.72 -0.68 -5.41
N PRO A 4 11.06 -0.01 -6.38
CA PRO A 4 10.57 1.36 -6.18
C PRO A 4 9.51 1.46 -5.07
N ILE A 5 8.71 0.40 -4.87
CA ILE A 5 7.70 0.37 -3.81
C ILE A 5 8.38 0.27 -2.45
N GLY A 6 9.40 -0.60 -2.30
CA GLY A 6 10.18 -0.70 -1.07
C GLY A 6 10.89 0.60 -0.72
N TYR A 7 11.46 1.28 -1.72
CA TYR A 7 12.06 2.62 -1.53
C TYR A 7 11.01 3.64 -1.06
N LEU A 8 9.84 3.68 -1.70
CA LEU A 8 8.73 4.55 -1.30
C LEU A 8 8.26 4.26 0.14
N THR A 9 8.05 2.99 0.49
CA THR A 9 7.62 2.58 1.83
C THR A 9 8.64 3.01 2.89
N TRP A 10 9.93 2.79 2.63
CA TRP A 10 11.00 3.20 3.54
C TRP A 10 10.96 4.72 3.81
N TRP A 11 10.91 5.53 2.75
CA TRP A 11 10.88 6.99 2.90
C TRP A 11 9.57 7.51 3.48
N ALA A 12 8.43 6.88 3.18
CA ALA A 12 7.14 7.24 3.79
C ALA A 12 7.16 7.03 5.31
N CYS A 13 7.71 5.90 5.77
CA CYS A 13 7.88 5.61 7.19
C CYS A 13 8.89 6.54 7.85
N ALA A 14 10.04 6.77 7.23
CA ALA A 14 11.07 7.68 7.76
C ALA A 14 10.54 9.11 7.91
N PHE A 15 9.86 9.63 6.88
CA PHE A 15 9.25 10.96 6.91
C PHE A 15 8.23 11.11 8.04
N THR A 16 7.35 10.11 8.20
CA THR A 16 6.33 10.13 9.26
C THR A 16 6.95 10.02 10.66
N TYR A 17 7.99 9.20 10.79
CA TYR A 17 8.74 9.03 12.04
C TYR A 17 9.48 10.31 12.44
N GLU A 18 10.12 11.00 11.49
CA GLU A 18 10.76 12.29 11.73
C GLU A 18 9.73 13.34 12.17
N SER A 19 8.59 13.41 11.49
CA SER A 19 7.50 14.33 11.86
C SER A 19 7.02 14.12 13.29
N TRP A 20 6.87 12.86 13.71
CA TRP A 20 6.56 12.51 15.10
C TRP A 20 7.69 12.88 16.07
N LYS A 21 8.94 12.54 15.74
CA LYS A 21 10.12 12.79 16.57
C LYS A 21 10.34 14.28 16.84
N PHE A 22 10.16 15.13 15.83
CA PHE A 22 10.36 16.56 15.93
C PHE A 22 9.09 17.34 16.34
N ASN A 23 8.00 16.62 16.67
CA ASN A 23 6.70 17.20 17.02
C ASN A 23 6.26 18.26 15.99
N GLU A 24 6.41 17.94 14.71
CA GLU A 24 6.02 18.87 13.66
C GLU A 24 4.52 19.14 13.72
N VAL A 25 4.19 20.42 13.71
CA VAL A 25 2.83 20.93 13.71
C VAL A 25 2.50 21.55 12.36
N ALA A 26 1.26 21.36 11.91
CA ALA A 26 0.80 21.91 10.65
C ALA A 26 0.95 23.44 10.65
N GLN A 27 1.53 23.98 9.59
CA GLN A 27 1.59 25.43 9.34
C GLN A 27 0.23 25.90 8.81
N GLY A 28 -0.75 26.07 9.70
CA GLY A 28 -2.11 26.48 9.36
C GLY A 28 -2.83 27.14 10.53
N LEU A 29 -4.13 27.42 10.35
CA LEU A 29 -4.97 28.04 11.39
C LEU A 29 -5.06 27.20 12.67
N TRP A 30 -4.85 25.89 12.56
CA TRP A 30 -4.88 24.93 13.65
C TRP A 30 -3.54 24.19 13.76
N ALA A 31 -2.88 24.31 14.91
CA ALA A 31 -1.66 23.57 15.22
C ALA A 31 -2.01 22.12 15.57
N VAL A 32 -2.02 21.25 14.55
CA VAL A 32 -2.24 19.81 14.71
C VAL A 32 -0.96 19.03 14.38
N PRO A 33 -0.67 17.92 15.08
CA PRO A 33 0.48 17.08 14.75
C PRO A 33 0.32 16.46 13.36
N VAL A 34 1.28 16.70 12.47
CA VAL A 34 1.18 16.29 11.05
C VAL A 34 1.38 14.78 10.88
N TRP A 35 2.04 14.13 11.83
CA TRP A 35 2.27 12.68 11.77
C TRP A 35 0.95 11.88 11.75
N ILE A 36 -0.13 12.36 12.39
CA ILE A 36 -1.41 11.63 12.45
C ILE A 36 -1.98 11.37 11.04
N PRO A 37 -2.22 12.40 10.19
CA PRO A 37 -2.65 12.15 8.83
C PRO A 37 -1.57 11.45 7.98
N GLN A 38 -0.28 11.73 8.18
CA GLN A 38 0.82 11.08 7.44
C GLN A 38 0.89 9.56 7.67
N MET A 39 0.53 9.08 8.87
CA MET A 39 0.50 7.65 9.20
C MET A 39 -0.40 6.85 8.25
N SER A 40 -1.46 7.44 7.70
CA SER A 40 -2.33 6.76 6.73
C SER A 40 -1.56 6.31 5.48
N PHE A 41 -0.71 7.19 4.95
CA PHE A 41 0.13 6.90 3.78
C PHE A 41 1.25 5.91 4.12
N ALA A 42 1.91 6.08 5.28
CA ALA A 42 2.93 5.14 5.74
C ALA A 42 2.38 3.71 5.86
N ILE A 43 1.24 3.54 6.55
CA ILE A 43 0.58 2.23 6.71
C ILE A 43 0.15 1.68 5.35
N GLY A 44 -0.47 2.49 4.49
CA GLY A 44 -0.90 2.07 3.15
C GLY A 44 0.27 1.60 2.29
N SER A 45 1.42 2.26 2.36
CA SER A 45 2.62 1.87 1.62
C SER A 45 3.22 0.55 2.10
N ILE A 46 3.15 0.24 3.40
CA ILE A 46 3.57 -1.05 3.96
C ILE A 46 2.64 -2.15 3.45
N LEU A 47 1.32 -1.94 3.53
CA LEU A 47 0.32 -2.88 3.06
C LEU A 47 0.51 -3.19 1.56
N PHE A 48 0.75 -2.15 0.76
CA PHE A 48 0.98 -2.29 -0.67
C PHE A 48 2.28 -3.05 -0.98
N LEU A 49 3.36 -2.76 -0.25
CA LEU A 49 4.61 -3.51 -0.37
C LEU A 49 4.40 -5.01 -0.10
N VAL A 50 3.69 -5.34 0.98
CA VAL A 50 3.38 -6.74 1.34
C VAL A 50 2.57 -7.42 0.22
N ALA A 51 1.53 -6.76 -0.30
CA ALA A 51 0.72 -7.31 -1.39
C ALA A 51 1.56 -7.61 -2.65
N VAL A 52 2.48 -6.70 -3.02
CA VAL A 52 3.36 -6.92 -4.19
C VAL A 52 4.38 -8.02 -3.94
N VAL A 53 4.93 -8.13 -2.74
CA VAL A 53 5.86 -9.21 -2.38
C VAL A 53 5.16 -10.57 -2.40
N ASP A 54 3.92 -10.65 -1.91
CA ASP A 54 3.12 -11.88 -1.93
C ASP A 54 2.86 -12.36 -3.37
N GLU A 55 2.39 -11.48 -4.25
CA GLU A 55 2.16 -11.80 -5.66
C GLU A 55 3.47 -12.18 -6.38
N TRP A 56 4.55 -11.45 -6.10
CA TRP A 56 5.86 -11.77 -6.67
C TRP A 56 6.33 -13.16 -6.23
N TRP A 57 6.09 -13.54 -4.98
CA TRP A 57 6.43 -14.86 -4.45
C TRP A 57 5.57 -15.98 -5.06
N ILE A 58 4.29 -15.74 -5.32
CA ILE A 58 3.40 -16.69 -6.00
C ILE A 58 3.89 -16.92 -7.44
N VAL A 59 4.14 -15.85 -8.19
CA VAL A 59 4.59 -15.93 -9.58
C VAL A 59 5.98 -16.53 -9.69
N ALA A 60 6.89 -16.20 -8.78
CA ALA A 60 8.24 -16.78 -8.74
C ALA A 60 8.22 -18.31 -8.56
N ARG A 61 7.18 -18.86 -7.92
CA ARG A 61 6.95 -20.31 -7.79
C ARG A 61 6.19 -20.93 -8.96
N GLY A 62 5.89 -20.16 -10.01
CA GLY A 62 5.11 -20.60 -11.17
C GLY A 62 3.60 -20.64 -10.94
N GLY A 63 3.11 -20.03 -9.85
CA GLY A 63 1.68 -19.93 -9.56
C GLY A 63 1.00 -18.81 -10.36
N VAL A 64 -0.34 -18.88 -10.41
CA VAL A 64 -1.18 -17.83 -11.00
C VAL A 64 -1.39 -16.71 -9.96
N PRO A 65 -1.23 -15.42 -10.33
CA PRO A 65 -1.47 -14.30 -9.42
C PRO A 65 -2.87 -14.34 -8.80
N THR A 66 -3.00 -13.89 -7.55
CA THR A 66 -4.29 -14.02 -6.82
C THR A 66 -5.38 -13.21 -7.48
N PHE A 67 -5.07 -12.00 -7.98
CA PHE A 67 -6.06 -11.16 -8.65
C PHE A 67 -6.62 -11.81 -9.92
N VAL A 68 -5.81 -12.56 -10.69
CA VAL A 68 -6.28 -13.28 -11.89
C VAL A 68 -7.22 -14.41 -11.48
N ARG A 69 -6.81 -15.24 -10.50
CA ARG A 69 -7.64 -16.33 -9.98
C ARG A 69 -8.98 -15.83 -9.46
N LEU A 70 -9.01 -14.70 -8.74
CA LEU A 70 -10.24 -14.12 -8.22
C LEU A 70 -11.17 -13.61 -9.33
N VAL A 71 -10.63 -13.09 -10.43
CA VAL A 71 -11.43 -12.69 -11.60
C VAL A 71 -12.02 -13.94 -12.27
N GLU A 72 -11.22 -14.98 -12.49
CA GLU A 72 -11.68 -16.26 -13.05
C GLU A 72 -12.80 -16.90 -12.21
N GLU A 73 -12.68 -16.88 -10.88
CA GLU A 73 -13.71 -17.38 -9.97
C GLU A 73 -15.02 -16.56 -10.02
N ARG A 74 -14.94 -15.24 -10.23
CA ARG A 74 -16.13 -14.39 -10.39
C ARG A 74 -16.82 -14.66 -11.71
N HIS A 75 -16.06 -14.79 -12.79
CA HIS A 75 -16.59 -15.15 -14.11
C HIS A 75 -17.21 -16.55 -14.11
N ALA A 76 -16.60 -17.51 -13.39
CA ALA A 76 -17.17 -18.84 -13.20
C ALA A 76 -18.50 -18.82 -12.42
N LYS A 77 -18.72 -17.81 -11.57
CA LYS A 77 -19.98 -17.56 -10.86
C LYS A 77 -20.99 -16.75 -11.69
N GLY A 78 -20.63 -16.34 -12.91
CA GLY A 78 -21.48 -15.54 -13.80
C GLY A 78 -21.61 -14.06 -13.41
N ASP A 79 -20.74 -13.55 -12.53
CA ASP A 79 -20.73 -12.15 -12.11
C ASP A 79 -19.79 -11.34 -13.03
N PHE A 80 -20.38 -10.58 -13.96
CA PHE A 80 -19.71 -9.69 -14.92
C PHE A 80 -19.99 -8.20 -14.63
N SER A 81 -20.45 -7.88 -13.43
CA SER A 81 -20.92 -6.52 -13.09
C SER A 81 -19.82 -5.44 -13.19
N SER A 82 -18.54 -5.82 -13.15
CA SER A 82 -17.37 -4.93 -13.24
C SER A 82 -16.79 -4.73 -14.64
N ASP A 83 -17.30 -5.45 -15.65
CA ASP A 83 -16.73 -5.46 -17.01
C ASP A 83 -17.47 -4.52 -18.00
N LEU A 84 -18.53 -3.86 -17.53
CA LEU A 84 -19.31 -2.82 -18.23
C LEU A 84 -18.70 -1.43 -18.03
#